data_AF-A0A6J7CT98-F1
#
_entry.id   AF-A0A6J7CT98-F1
#
_cell.length_a   1.000
_cell.length_b   1.000
_cell.length_c   1.000
_cell.angle_alpha   90.00
_cell.angle_beta   90.00
_cell.angle_gamma   90.00
#
_symmetry.space_group_name_H-M   'P 1'
#
loop_
_entity.id
_entity.type
_entity.pdbx_description
1 polymer ?
#
loop_
_entity_poly.entity_id
_entity_poly.type
_entity_poly.pdbx_seq_one_letter_code
_entity_poly.pdbx_strand_id
1 'polypeptide(L)'
;MASRKQFKEHLLGQKTSRMVVFAAGLSVVLALAACGGTSKPTPSPTVSTPAPTATSILSGRALADGPVLAIKMDNTGNSLPHIGLVPADVVYVEQVEGGLSRLAAIYSTKLPDVIAPVRSARETDAELLPMYGKIAFGFSGSVDAVHALVKQAGLVDVSAEKYSGGYGRLSYRNAPYNEFARPARLIKRAKGSAQPVDVGFTFGSLPAGGKPASTVTASFPSARVLFAYNKSTGLWAYSLGGKLDTSSQGQVAASTVLIQSVRLTTTGRKDVARNPVPKVRTVGSGKAIALRDGRSYALTWTRPTPKSPTRWLYQGKDFPMKAGQIWVVLFDSQRTAKITGAKTAAKS
;
A
#
# COMPACT_ATOMS: atom_id res chain seq x y z
N MET A 1 8.36 -38.96 -41.42
CA MET A 1 7.66 -40.26 -41.33
C MET A 1 7.58 -40.64 -39.86
N ALA A 2 6.38 -40.52 -39.28
CA ALA A 2 5.65 -41.58 -38.58
C ALA A 2 6.23 -41.95 -37.19
N SER A 3 5.50 -42.01 -36.08
CA SER A 3 4.06 -42.26 -35.93
C SER A 3 3.56 -41.84 -34.53
N ARG A 4 2.32 -41.32 -34.52
CA ARG A 4 1.44 -41.12 -33.36
C ARG A 4 0.70 -42.45 -33.04
N LYS A 5 0.16 -42.54 -31.80
CA LYS A 5 -0.72 -43.57 -31.19
C LYS A 5 0.08 -44.59 -30.37
N GLN A 6 -0.33 -45.01 -29.17
CA GLN A 6 -1.70 -45.31 -28.72
C GLN A 6 -1.69 -45.52 -27.18
N PHE A 7 -2.63 -44.91 -26.44
CA PHE A 7 -3.20 -45.55 -25.24
C PHE A 7 -4.63 -45.04 -25.06
N LYS A 8 -5.60 -45.94 -25.28
CA LYS A 8 -7.05 -45.76 -25.18
C LYS A 8 -7.53 -46.72 -24.08
N GLU A 9 -8.22 -46.17 -23.07
CA GLU A 9 -9.64 -46.42 -22.73
C GLU A 9 -9.92 -47.58 -21.76
N HIS A 10 -10.59 -47.23 -20.65
CA HIS A 10 -11.49 -48.13 -19.92
C HIS A 10 -12.77 -47.35 -19.51
N LEU A 11 -13.86 -47.63 -20.25
CA LEU A 11 -15.27 -47.92 -19.88
C LEU A 11 -15.95 -47.07 -18.76
N LEU A 12 -16.99 -46.28 -19.09
CA LEU A 12 -18.46 -46.59 -19.11
C LEU A 12 -19.07 -46.77 -17.69
N GLY A 13 -20.18 -46.16 -17.26
CA GLY A 13 -21.16 -45.23 -17.83
C GLY A 13 -22.38 -45.11 -16.88
N GLN A 14 -23.20 -44.06 -16.99
CA GLN A 14 -24.61 -44.01 -16.58
C GLN A 14 -25.22 -42.69 -17.11
N LYS A 15 -25.92 -42.77 -18.25
CA LYS A 15 -27.39 -42.78 -18.41
C LYS A 15 -28.08 -41.43 -18.17
N THR A 16 -28.44 -40.85 -19.31
CA THR A 16 -29.41 -39.80 -19.59
C THR A 16 -30.82 -40.12 -19.08
N SER A 17 -31.59 -39.10 -18.71
CA SER A 17 -33.02 -39.06 -19.04
C SER A 17 -33.54 -37.62 -19.15
N ARG A 18 -34.14 -37.32 -20.30
CA ARG A 18 -34.96 -36.13 -20.59
C ARG A 18 -36.41 -36.45 -20.20
N MET A 19 -37.14 -35.48 -19.68
CA MET A 19 -38.61 -35.50 -19.74
C MET A 19 -39.17 -34.09 -19.94
N VAL A 20 -40.27 -34.05 -20.68
CA VAL A 20 -40.84 -32.95 -21.44
C VAL A 20 -42.30 -32.79 -21.01
N VAL A 21 -42.72 -31.53 -20.81
CA VAL A 21 -44.08 -30.93 -20.99
C VAL A 21 -45.22 -31.36 -20.05
N PHE A 22 -45.93 -30.37 -19.48
CA PHE A 22 -47.37 -30.13 -19.75
C PHE A 22 -47.79 -28.71 -19.34
N ALA A 23 -48.49 -28.04 -20.26
CA ALA A 23 -49.23 -26.80 -20.05
C ALA A 23 -50.72 -27.11 -20.25
N ALA A 24 -51.55 -26.67 -19.30
CA ALA A 24 -53.02 -26.53 -19.33
C ALA A 24 -53.38 -25.90 -17.96
N GLY A 25 -54.38 -25.06 -17.73
CA GLY A 25 -55.51 -24.55 -18.49
C GLY A 25 -56.35 -23.71 -17.50
N LEU A 26 -57.11 -22.77 -18.04
CA LEU A 26 -57.96 -21.78 -17.40
C LEU A 26 -59.10 -22.39 -16.56
N SER A 27 -59.54 -21.76 -15.45
CA SER A 27 -60.95 -21.31 -15.19
C SER A 27 -61.28 -21.02 -13.71
N VAL A 28 -62.18 -20.05 -13.56
CA VAL A 28 -62.68 -19.30 -12.39
C VAL A 28 -63.70 -20.07 -11.54
N VAL A 29 -63.72 -19.87 -10.21
CA VAL A 29 -64.96 -19.84 -9.39
C VAL A 29 -64.83 -18.81 -8.27
N LEU A 30 -65.77 -17.86 -8.22
CA LEU A 30 -66.05 -16.94 -7.12
C LEU A 30 -67.01 -17.64 -6.13
N ALA A 31 -66.75 -17.56 -4.81
CA ALA A 31 -67.79 -17.67 -3.79
C ALA A 31 -67.34 -16.94 -2.51
N LEU A 32 -68.15 -15.96 -2.09
CA LEU A 32 -68.03 -15.25 -0.81
C LEU A 32 -68.52 -16.14 0.34
N ALA A 33 -67.85 -16.09 1.49
CA ALA A 33 -68.50 -16.12 2.81
C ALA A 33 -67.53 -15.66 3.91
N ALA A 34 -68.02 -14.78 4.76
CA ALA A 34 -67.36 -14.15 5.89
C ALA A 34 -67.11 -15.13 7.05
N CYS A 35 -66.07 -14.88 7.86
CA CYS A 35 -66.15 -14.81 9.33
C CYS A 35 -64.80 -14.39 9.93
N GLY A 36 -64.89 -13.57 10.98
CA GLY A 36 -63.79 -12.82 11.56
C GLY A 36 -62.67 -13.63 12.21
N GLY A 37 -61.46 -13.10 12.07
CA GLY A 37 -60.29 -13.45 12.85
C GLY A 37 -59.37 -12.24 12.88
N THR A 38 -59.17 -11.68 14.06
CA THR A 38 -58.26 -10.57 14.35
C THR A 38 -56.81 -10.97 13.99
N SER A 39 -56.40 -10.68 12.75
CA SER A 39 -55.02 -10.86 12.32
C SER A 39 -54.14 -9.77 12.94
N LYS A 40 -53.41 -10.14 13.99
CA LYS A 40 -52.25 -9.40 14.52
C LYS A 40 -51.32 -9.03 13.36
N PRO A 41 -50.92 -7.76 13.18
CA PRO A 41 -49.99 -7.40 12.10
C PRO A 41 -48.69 -8.18 12.30
N THR A 42 -48.36 -9.00 11.31
CA THR A 42 -47.08 -9.71 11.25
C THR A 42 -46.00 -8.67 11.02
N PRO A 43 -44.95 -8.58 11.85
CA PRO A 43 -43.87 -7.64 11.60
C PRO A 43 -43.21 -8.00 10.26
N SER A 44 -43.30 -7.06 9.32
CA SER A 44 -42.59 -7.14 8.04
C SER A 44 -41.09 -7.30 8.32
N PRO A 45 -40.36 -8.21 7.65
CA PRO A 45 -38.93 -8.36 7.87
C PRO A 45 -38.27 -7.01 7.56
N THR A 46 -37.75 -6.36 8.60
CA THR A 46 -36.90 -5.21 8.43
C THR A 46 -35.70 -5.67 7.64
N VAL A 47 -35.60 -5.24 6.38
CA VAL A 47 -34.38 -5.35 5.59
C VAL A 47 -33.33 -4.58 6.37
N SER A 48 -32.51 -5.28 7.14
CA SER A 48 -31.40 -4.70 7.86
C SER A 48 -30.44 -4.16 6.80
N THR A 49 -30.48 -2.85 6.57
CA THR A 49 -29.44 -2.15 5.82
C THR A 49 -28.10 -2.57 6.42
N PRO A 50 -27.16 -3.14 5.63
CA PRO A 50 -25.85 -3.49 6.14
C PRO A 50 -25.24 -2.27 6.82
N ALA A 51 -24.73 -2.43 8.04
CA ALA A 51 -24.00 -1.36 8.71
C ALA A 51 -22.91 -0.84 7.75
N PRO A 52 -22.72 0.48 7.65
CA PRO A 52 -21.70 1.04 6.77
C PRO A 52 -20.36 0.39 7.09
N THR A 53 -19.72 -0.20 6.07
CA THR A 53 -18.42 -0.83 6.25
C THR A 53 -17.41 0.24 6.68
N ALA A 54 -16.77 0.05 7.83
CA ALA A 54 -15.75 0.95 8.31
C ALA A 54 -14.68 1.16 7.22
N THR A 55 -14.32 2.43 6.98
CA THR A 55 -13.36 2.80 5.95
C THR A 55 -12.09 3.32 6.61
N SER A 56 -10.94 2.78 6.20
CA SER A 56 -9.64 3.20 6.72
C SER A 56 -9.34 4.65 6.36
N ILE A 57 -8.86 5.43 7.31
CA ILE A 57 -8.45 6.82 7.05
C ILE A 57 -7.05 6.91 6.44
N LEU A 58 -6.27 5.83 6.43
CA LEU A 58 -4.94 5.80 5.81
C LEU A 58 -4.95 5.32 4.36
N SER A 59 -5.91 4.46 4.01
CA SER A 59 -5.97 3.85 2.67
C SER A 59 -7.33 3.95 2.00
N GLY A 60 -8.38 4.39 2.66
CA GLY A 60 -9.74 4.43 2.10
C GLY A 60 -10.32 3.04 1.80
N ARG A 61 -9.65 1.96 2.23
CA ARG A 61 -10.15 0.59 2.09
C ARG A 61 -11.37 0.40 2.98
N ALA A 62 -12.33 -0.40 2.53
CA ALA A 62 -13.49 -0.84 3.31
C ALA A 62 -13.09 -1.90 4.36
N LEU A 63 -12.15 -1.53 5.23
CA LEU A 63 -11.63 -2.30 6.35
C LEU A 63 -11.48 -1.33 7.53
N ALA A 64 -11.79 -1.82 8.73
CA ALA A 64 -11.54 -1.06 9.94
C ALA A 64 -10.03 -0.86 10.15
N ASP A 65 -9.68 0.32 10.63
CA ASP A 65 -8.33 0.60 11.09
C ASP A 65 -8.02 -0.14 12.39
N GLY A 66 -6.74 -0.46 12.57
CA GLY A 66 -6.16 -1.01 13.78
C GLY A 66 -4.92 -0.24 14.20
N PRO A 67 -4.25 -0.65 15.28
CA PRO A 67 -3.04 0.03 15.75
C PRO A 67 -1.98 0.14 14.65
N VAL A 68 -1.43 1.34 14.47
CA VAL A 68 -0.48 1.62 13.39
C VAL A 68 0.87 0.95 13.66
N LEU A 69 1.44 0.31 12.64
CA LEU A 69 2.81 -0.19 12.64
C LEU A 69 3.56 0.41 11.46
N ALA A 70 4.73 1.01 11.72
CA ALA A 70 5.70 1.36 10.69
C ALA A 70 6.82 0.32 10.67
N ILE A 71 7.16 -0.19 9.49
CA ILE A 71 8.33 -1.07 9.29
C ILE A 71 9.26 -0.48 8.25
N LYS A 72 10.55 -0.42 8.61
CA LYS A 72 11.60 -0.07 7.68
C LYS A 72 12.03 -1.27 6.85
N MET A 73 12.00 -1.14 5.54
CA MET A 73 12.35 -2.21 4.61
C MET A 73 13.48 -1.80 3.66
N ASP A 74 14.27 -2.79 3.24
CA ASP A 74 15.19 -2.64 2.12
C ASP A 74 14.43 -2.26 0.85
N ASN A 75 15.11 -1.62 -0.11
CA ASN A 75 14.54 -1.40 -1.44
C ASN A 75 15.62 -1.43 -2.52
N THR A 76 16.39 -2.51 -2.53
CA THR A 76 17.38 -2.86 -3.55
C THR A 76 16.95 -4.10 -4.34
N GLY A 77 17.56 -4.34 -5.51
CA GLY A 77 17.19 -5.46 -6.37
C GLY A 77 17.28 -6.84 -5.69
N ASN A 78 18.18 -7.00 -4.73
CA ASN A 78 18.36 -8.24 -3.96
C ASN A 78 17.23 -8.51 -2.95
N SER A 79 16.36 -7.52 -2.73
CA SER A 79 15.21 -7.62 -1.83
C SER A 79 13.97 -8.11 -2.53
N LEU A 80 13.96 -8.12 -3.86
CA LEU A 80 12.81 -8.58 -4.65
C LEU A 80 12.65 -10.10 -4.61
N PRO A 81 11.40 -10.59 -4.59
CA PRO A 81 10.19 -9.80 -4.33
C PRO A 81 10.06 -9.42 -2.84
N HIS A 82 9.47 -8.27 -2.52
CA HIS A 82 9.22 -7.93 -1.12
C HIS A 82 8.15 -8.87 -0.54
N ILE A 83 8.29 -9.22 0.75
CA ILE A 83 7.32 -10.04 1.48
C ILE A 83 6.55 -9.14 2.43
N GLY A 84 5.21 -9.26 2.41
CA GLY A 84 4.33 -8.49 3.29
C GLY A 84 4.04 -7.06 2.83
N LEU A 85 4.54 -6.61 1.67
CA LEU A 85 4.37 -5.23 1.20
C LEU A 85 2.97 -4.96 0.60
N VAL A 86 2.34 -5.97 -0.03
CA VAL A 86 0.99 -5.87 -0.63
C VAL A 86 -0.08 -5.33 0.35
N PRO A 87 -0.19 -5.83 1.61
CA PRO A 87 -1.20 -5.33 2.54
C PRO A 87 -0.91 -3.94 3.15
N ALA A 88 0.27 -3.34 2.96
CA ALA A 88 0.55 -2.02 3.52
C ALA A 88 -0.48 -0.98 3.08
N ASP A 89 -0.86 -0.07 3.98
CA ASP A 89 -1.79 1.02 3.71
C ASP A 89 -1.07 2.16 2.98
N VAL A 90 0.12 2.52 3.48
CA VAL A 90 0.95 3.59 2.94
C VAL A 90 2.38 3.12 2.82
N VAL A 91 3.07 3.47 1.73
CA VAL A 91 4.48 3.17 1.53
C VAL A 91 5.22 4.43 1.15
N TYR A 92 6.20 4.82 1.96
CA TYR A 92 7.13 5.91 1.62
C TYR A 92 8.39 5.33 0.98
N VAL A 93 8.84 5.94 -0.11
CA VAL A 93 10.18 5.68 -0.67
C VAL A 93 11.07 6.85 -0.30
N GLU A 94 12.23 6.57 0.28
CA GLU A 94 13.23 7.58 0.62
C GLU A 94 14.60 7.22 0.04
N GLN A 95 15.38 8.26 -0.29
CA GLN A 95 16.80 8.09 -0.57
C GLN A 95 17.57 7.82 0.71
N VAL A 96 18.51 6.89 0.64
CA VAL A 96 19.41 6.55 1.75
C VAL A 96 20.87 6.59 1.27
N GLU A 97 21.78 6.01 2.04
CA GLU A 97 23.22 6.02 1.77
C GLU A 97 23.55 5.41 0.41
N GLY A 98 24.63 5.93 -0.20
CA GLY A 98 25.06 5.51 -1.53
C GLY A 98 24.06 5.81 -2.64
N GLY A 99 23.02 6.63 -2.36
CA GLY A 99 21.97 6.95 -3.34
C GLY A 99 21.00 5.80 -3.62
N LEU A 100 20.99 4.78 -2.78
CA LEU A 100 19.99 3.72 -2.77
C LEU A 100 18.64 4.26 -2.27
N SER A 101 17.60 3.42 -2.33
CA SER A 101 16.32 3.70 -1.69
C SER A 101 16.00 2.70 -0.57
N ARG A 102 15.17 3.11 0.39
CA ARG A 102 14.49 2.23 1.36
C ARG A 102 13.00 2.57 1.40
N LEU A 103 12.22 1.65 1.97
CA LEU A 103 10.79 1.86 2.22
C LEU A 103 10.52 2.08 3.70
N ALA A 104 9.59 2.97 4.02
CA ALA A 104 8.85 2.94 5.28
C ALA A 104 7.41 2.53 4.97
N ALA A 105 7.06 1.30 5.33
CA ALA A 105 5.74 0.72 5.08
C ALA A 105 4.87 0.84 6.33
N ILE A 106 3.68 1.40 6.19
CA ILE A 106 2.71 1.67 7.25
C ILE A 106 1.54 0.70 7.12
N TYR A 107 1.18 0.09 8.24
CA TYR A 107 0.10 -0.88 8.34
C TYR A 107 -0.86 -0.47 9.46
N SER A 108 -2.15 -0.55 9.18
CA SER A 108 -3.25 -0.35 10.12
C SER A 108 -4.36 -1.35 9.84
N THR A 109 -4.75 -1.50 8.58
CA THR A 109 -5.91 -2.34 8.19
C THR A 109 -5.61 -3.83 8.21
N LYS A 110 -4.38 -4.21 7.88
CA LYS A 110 -3.96 -5.62 7.83
C LYS A 110 -2.49 -5.77 8.16
N LEU A 111 -2.20 -6.60 9.16
CA LEU A 111 -0.84 -7.02 9.48
C LEU A 111 -0.54 -8.34 8.74
N PRO A 112 0.48 -8.40 7.88
CA PRO A 112 0.94 -9.69 7.33
C PRO A 112 1.65 -10.53 8.41
N ASP A 113 1.78 -11.83 8.18
CA ASP A 113 2.49 -12.73 9.11
C ASP A 113 3.98 -12.40 9.22
N VAL A 114 4.56 -12.01 8.08
CA VAL A 114 5.99 -11.73 7.91
C VAL A 114 6.17 -10.53 6.99
N ILE A 115 7.14 -9.67 7.31
CA ILE A 115 7.61 -8.56 6.46
C ILE A 115 9.11 -8.70 6.24
N ALA A 116 9.56 -8.66 4.99
CA ALA A 116 10.99 -8.78 4.66
C ALA A 116 11.35 -8.10 3.31
N PRO A 117 12.60 -7.64 3.13
CA PRO A 117 13.66 -7.59 4.15
C PRO A 117 13.56 -6.35 5.04
N VAL A 118 13.65 -6.52 6.36
CA VAL A 118 13.71 -5.40 7.31
C VAL A 118 15.09 -4.75 7.22
N ARG A 119 15.12 -3.42 7.29
CA ARG A 119 16.36 -2.64 7.24
C ARG A 119 16.39 -1.51 8.24
N SER A 120 17.51 -0.82 8.16
CA SER A 120 17.99 0.11 9.15
C SER A 120 17.27 1.46 9.07
N ALA A 121 16.89 1.99 10.23
CA ALA A 121 16.22 3.29 10.35
C ALA A 121 17.19 4.47 10.18
N ARG A 122 16.69 5.60 9.69
CA ARG A 122 17.45 6.85 9.45
C ARG A 122 16.81 8.01 10.20
N GLU A 123 17.54 9.12 10.27
CA GLU A 123 17.01 10.37 10.85
C GLU A 123 15.75 10.88 10.13
N THR A 124 15.58 10.56 8.85
CA THR A 124 14.36 10.85 8.09
C THR A 124 13.13 10.20 8.72
N ASP A 125 13.23 8.96 9.21
CA ASP A 125 12.10 8.26 9.82
C ASP A 125 11.59 8.99 11.07
N ALA A 126 12.50 9.55 11.87
CA ALA A 126 12.17 10.33 13.06
C ALA A 126 11.52 11.69 12.75
N GLU A 127 11.71 12.23 11.54
CA GLU A 127 11.00 13.43 11.07
C GLU A 127 9.67 13.07 10.38
N LEU A 128 9.62 11.92 9.70
CA LEU A 128 8.47 11.45 8.93
C LEU A 128 7.35 10.89 9.80
N LEU A 129 7.65 9.93 10.67
CA LEU A 129 6.64 9.13 11.35
C LEU A 129 5.84 9.83 12.47
N PRO A 130 6.27 10.96 13.11
CA PRO A 130 5.50 11.59 14.19
C PRO A 130 4.08 12.04 13.83
N MET A 131 3.78 12.26 12.54
CA MET A 131 2.43 12.59 12.07
C MET A 131 1.41 11.48 12.36
N TYR A 132 1.87 10.23 12.52
CA TYR A 132 1.03 9.09 12.86
C TYR A 132 0.81 8.93 14.38
N GLY A 133 1.39 9.82 15.21
CA GLY A 133 1.31 9.74 16.66
C GLY A 133 2.35 8.78 17.27
N LYS A 134 2.06 8.29 18.48
CA LYS A 134 2.93 7.35 19.22
C LYS A 134 2.74 5.93 18.68
N ILE A 135 3.46 5.60 17.61
CA ILE A 135 3.32 4.32 16.91
C ILE A 135 4.50 3.39 17.14
N ALA A 136 4.25 2.09 16.99
CA ALA A 136 5.30 1.07 16.90
C ALA A 136 6.13 1.28 15.62
N PHE A 137 7.45 1.37 15.76
CA PHE A 137 8.39 1.47 14.65
C PHE A 137 9.41 0.34 14.71
N GLY A 138 9.31 -0.60 13.78
CA GLY A 138 10.22 -1.74 13.66
C GLY A 138 11.23 -1.54 12.54
N PHE A 139 12.48 -1.82 12.85
CA PHE A 139 13.62 -1.74 11.93
C PHE A 139 14.73 -2.68 12.41
N SER A 140 15.77 -2.84 11.61
CA SER A 140 16.97 -3.61 12.00
C SER A 140 18.24 -2.88 11.58
N GLY A 141 19.01 -2.44 12.56
CA GLY A 141 20.20 -1.61 12.40
C GLY A 141 19.88 -0.13 12.59
N SER A 142 20.57 0.53 13.50
CA SER A 142 20.81 1.98 13.45
C SER A 142 21.97 2.38 14.36
N VAL A 143 22.34 3.66 14.32
CA VAL A 143 23.29 4.24 15.28
C VAL A 143 22.54 4.79 16.51
N ASP A 144 23.19 4.88 17.66
CA ASP A 144 22.56 5.35 18.91
C ASP A 144 21.87 6.71 18.77
N ALA A 145 22.46 7.63 18.00
CA ALA A 145 21.86 8.92 17.72
C ALA A 145 20.48 8.80 17.04
N VAL A 146 20.28 7.83 16.15
CA VAL A 146 18.98 7.60 15.51
C VAL A 146 18.01 6.94 16.47
N HIS A 147 18.44 6.00 17.33
CA HIS A 147 17.58 5.47 18.40
C HIS A 147 17.12 6.59 19.35
N ALA A 148 17.99 7.54 19.69
CA ALA A 148 17.64 8.71 20.49
C ALA A 148 16.61 9.60 19.76
N LEU A 149 16.80 9.85 18.47
CA LEU A 149 15.83 10.60 17.65
C LEU A 149 14.48 9.90 17.56
N VAL A 150 14.44 8.58 17.37
CA VAL A 150 13.20 7.78 17.37
C VAL A 150 12.46 7.93 18.70
N LYS A 151 13.17 7.85 19.83
CA LYS A 151 12.60 8.08 21.16
C LYS A 151 12.09 9.51 21.33
N GLN A 152 12.88 10.52 20.94
CA GLN A 152 12.52 11.94 21.02
C GLN A 152 11.30 12.29 20.15
N ALA A 153 11.18 11.63 18.99
CA ALA A 153 10.04 11.70 18.09
C ALA A 153 8.75 11.12 18.69
N GLY A 154 8.83 10.47 19.86
CA GLY A 154 7.69 9.86 20.54
C GLY A 154 7.28 8.51 19.95
N LEU A 155 8.14 7.89 19.13
CA LEU A 155 7.89 6.58 18.53
C LEU A 155 8.25 5.45 19.51
N VAL A 156 7.55 4.33 19.41
CA VAL A 156 7.84 3.12 20.18
C VAL A 156 8.81 2.26 19.39
N ASP A 157 10.09 2.35 19.75
CA ASP A 157 11.16 1.57 19.16
C ASP A 157 11.00 0.08 19.50
N VAL A 158 10.62 -0.71 18.48
CA VAL A 158 10.50 -2.16 18.54
C VAL A 158 11.51 -2.85 17.63
N SER A 159 12.68 -2.22 17.41
CA SER A 159 13.77 -2.70 16.57
C SER A 159 14.30 -4.09 16.95
N ALA A 160 14.97 -4.75 16.00
CA ALA A 160 15.57 -6.07 16.18
C ALA A 160 16.60 -6.08 17.32
N GLU A 161 17.34 -4.99 17.49
CA GLU A 161 18.33 -4.79 18.54
C GLU A 161 17.71 -4.76 19.94
N LYS A 162 16.50 -4.20 20.07
CA LYS A 162 15.78 -4.10 21.35
C LYS A 162 14.81 -5.26 21.59
N TYR A 163 14.39 -5.94 20.52
CA TYR A 163 13.40 -7.00 20.60
C TYR A 163 13.60 -8.06 19.50
N SER A 164 14.63 -8.88 19.62
CA SER A 164 14.94 -9.95 18.67
C SER A 164 13.80 -10.98 18.48
N GLY A 165 12.95 -11.20 19.50
CA GLY A 165 11.83 -12.15 19.43
C GLY A 165 10.71 -11.81 18.42
N GLY A 166 10.73 -10.59 17.87
CA GLY A 166 9.87 -10.17 16.77
C GLY A 166 10.48 -10.39 15.38
N TYR A 167 11.72 -10.88 15.30
CA TYR A 167 12.50 -10.96 14.08
C TYR A 167 13.06 -12.36 13.83
N GLY A 168 13.56 -12.59 12.61
CA GLY A 168 14.24 -13.82 12.25
C GLY A 168 14.94 -13.70 10.91
N ARG A 169 15.51 -14.82 10.43
CA ARG A 169 16.24 -14.90 9.17
C ARG A 169 15.59 -15.90 8.22
N LEU A 170 15.36 -15.49 6.98
CA LEU A 170 14.93 -16.35 5.89
C LEU A 170 16.13 -17.20 5.43
N SER A 171 16.03 -18.52 5.52
CA SER A 171 17.12 -19.44 5.17
C SER A 171 17.49 -19.41 3.68
N TYR A 172 16.54 -19.07 2.82
CA TYR A 172 16.72 -19.03 1.36
C TYR A 172 17.18 -17.67 0.82
N ARG A 173 17.47 -16.69 1.68
CA ARG A 173 18.05 -15.40 1.30
C ARG A 173 19.40 -15.19 1.98
N ASN A 174 20.30 -14.54 1.26
CA ASN A 174 21.59 -14.16 1.81
C ASN A 174 21.48 -12.93 2.70
N ALA A 175 22.33 -12.88 3.73
CA ALA A 175 22.52 -11.65 4.46
C ALA A 175 23.07 -10.56 3.52
N PRO A 176 22.63 -9.31 3.66
CA PRO A 176 21.78 -8.81 4.73
C PRO A 176 20.31 -8.60 4.28
N TYR A 177 19.86 -9.33 3.24
CA TYR A 177 18.50 -9.26 2.67
C TYR A 177 17.56 -10.34 3.20
N ASN A 178 17.95 -11.02 4.27
CA ASN A 178 17.25 -12.17 4.82
C ASN A 178 16.53 -11.89 6.14
N GLU A 179 16.66 -10.70 6.71
CA GLU A 179 16.00 -10.37 7.96
C GLU A 179 14.51 -10.07 7.77
N PHE A 180 13.67 -10.67 8.60
CA PHE A 180 12.24 -10.46 8.57
C PHE A 180 11.69 -10.05 9.93
N ALA A 181 10.55 -9.35 9.94
CA ALA A 181 9.76 -9.00 11.12
C ALA A 181 8.45 -9.79 11.17
N ARG A 182 7.92 -9.98 12.38
CA ARG A 182 6.59 -10.54 12.68
C ARG A 182 5.67 -9.46 13.26
N PRO A 183 4.89 -8.76 12.43
CA PRO A 183 4.09 -7.59 12.82
C PRO A 183 3.26 -7.74 14.10
N ALA A 184 2.54 -8.86 14.25
CA ALA A 184 1.72 -9.11 15.43
C ALA A 184 2.54 -9.11 16.74
N ARG A 185 3.77 -9.64 16.71
CA ARG A 185 4.67 -9.62 17.88
C ARG A 185 5.18 -8.22 18.18
N LEU A 186 5.45 -7.42 17.15
CA LEU A 186 5.92 -6.04 17.30
C LEU A 186 4.84 -5.14 17.90
N ILE A 187 3.59 -5.24 17.43
CA ILE A 187 2.45 -4.53 18.03
C ILE A 187 2.24 -4.94 19.48
N LYS A 188 2.30 -6.25 19.79
CA LYS A 188 2.21 -6.74 21.17
C LYS A 188 3.35 -6.19 22.03
N ARG A 189 4.58 -6.16 21.52
CA ARG A 189 5.76 -5.64 22.22
C ARG A 189 5.68 -4.15 22.52
N ALA A 190 5.05 -3.37 21.64
CA ALA A 190 4.84 -1.95 21.82
C ALA A 190 3.97 -1.63 23.04
N LYS A 191 3.18 -2.61 23.52
CA LYS A 191 2.23 -2.46 24.65
C LYS A 191 1.22 -1.33 24.41
N GLY A 192 0.72 -1.28 23.18
CA GLY A 192 -0.12 -0.20 22.66
C GLY A 192 0.60 0.58 21.56
N SER A 193 -0.06 0.73 20.42
CA SER A 193 0.33 1.63 19.33
C SER A 193 -0.87 2.50 19.01
N ALA A 194 -0.63 3.75 18.61
CA ALA A 194 -1.72 4.67 18.31
C ALA A 194 -2.61 4.11 17.20
N GLN A 195 -3.92 4.34 17.32
CA GLN A 195 -4.84 4.21 16.20
C GLN A 195 -4.49 5.29 15.15
N PRO A 196 -4.84 5.09 13.88
CA PRO A 196 -4.63 6.08 12.86
C PRO A 196 -5.30 7.40 13.23
N VAL A 197 -4.64 8.49 12.86
CA VAL A 197 -5.17 9.85 12.89
C VAL A 197 -5.15 10.43 11.47
N ASP A 198 -5.79 11.57 11.26
CA ASP A 198 -5.68 12.28 9.98
C ASP A 198 -4.22 12.71 9.74
N VAL A 199 -3.60 12.05 8.77
CA VAL A 199 -2.22 12.31 8.35
C VAL A 199 -2.11 13.05 7.03
N GLY A 200 -3.23 13.42 6.40
CA GLY A 200 -3.21 14.12 5.11
C GLY A 200 -4.03 13.50 3.99
N PHE A 201 -4.37 12.21 4.11
CA PHE A 201 -5.01 11.48 3.03
C PHE A 201 -6.52 11.75 3.01
N THR A 202 -7.00 12.33 1.92
CA THR A 202 -8.42 12.42 1.61
C THR A 202 -8.75 11.40 0.53
N PHE A 203 -9.95 10.83 0.53
CA PHE A 203 -10.38 9.83 -0.45
C PHE A 203 -11.65 10.29 -1.14
N GLY A 204 -11.77 10.03 -2.44
CA GLY A 204 -12.94 10.46 -3.19
C GLY A 204 -12.83 10.22 -4.68
N SER A 205 -13.77 10.79 -5.43
CA SER A 205 -13.79 10.72 -6.89
C SER A 205 -12.56 11.37 -7.52
N LEU A 206 -12.17 10.89 -8.70
CA LEU A 206 -11.08 11.48 -9.48
C LEU A 206 -11.44 12.93 -9.86
N PRO A 207 -10.59 13.94 -9.58
CA PRO A 207 -10.88 15.30 -9.97
C PRO A 207 -10.69 15.50 -11.49
N ALA A 208 -11.43 16.46 -12.04
CA ALA A 208 -11.27 16.87 -13.44
C ALA A 208 -9.83 17.38 -13.71
N GLY A 209 -9.42 17.37 -14.98
CA GLY A 209 -8.09 17.79 -15.39
C GLY A 209 -7.05 16.66 -15.32
N GLY A 210 -5.80 17.00 -15.04
CA GLY A 210 -4.66 16.07 -15.15
C GLY A 210 -4.28 15.73 -16.60
N LYS A 211 -3.09 15.15 -16.79
CA LYS A 211 -2.56 14.74 -18.10
C LYS A 211 -2.51 13.21 -18.20
N PRO A 212 -2.72 12.59 -19.38
CA PRO A 212 -2.53 11.16 -19.54
C PRO A 212 -1.15 10.70 -19.07
N ALA A 213 -1.10 9.63 -18.29
CA ALA A 213 0.13 9.05 -17.75
C ALA A 213 0.02 7.52 -17.74
N SER A 214 0.99 6.85 -18.37
CA SER A 214 1.13 5.39 -18.36
C SER A 214 2.27 4.92 -17.46
N THR A 215 3.33 5.72 -17.29
CA THR A 215 4.41 5.38 -16.35
C THR A 215 4.96 6.61 -15.64
N VAL A 216 5.54 6.39 -14.47
CA VAL A 216 6.48 7.32 -13.82
C VAL A 216 7.73 6.59 -13.40
N THR A 217 8.88 7.22 -13.57
CA THR A 217 10.17 6.74 -13.10
C THR A 217 10.84 7.79 -12.24
N ALA A 218 11.10 7.45 -10.99
CA ALA A 218 11.93 8.21 -10.06
C ALA A 218 13.32 7.55 -10.02
N SER A 219 14.31 8.21 -10.63
CA SER A 219 15.71 7.79 -10.59
C SER A 219 16.40 8.47 -9.42
N PHE A 220 16.75 7.68 -8.40
CA PHE A 220 17.72 8.05 -7.37
C PHE A 220 19.15 7.85 -7.93
N PRO A 221 20.22 8.27 -7.24
CA PRO A 221 21.57 8.10 -7.77
C PRO A 221 21.93 6.63 -8.06
N SER A 222 21.46 5.68 -7.24
CA SER A 222 21.77 4.25 -7.37
C SER A 222 20.54 3.35 -7.26
N ALA A 223 19.34 3.91 -7.37
CA ALA A 223 18.09 3.14 -7.44
C ALA A 223 17.14 3.74 -8.48
N ARG A 224 16.32 2.89 -9.09
CA ARG A 224 15.28 3.32 -10.05
C ARG A 224 13.95 2.72 -9.64
N VAL A 225 13.05 3.58 -9.17
CA VAL A 225 11.68 3.23 -8.82
C VAL A 225 10.77 3.57 -10.00
N LEU A 226 9.99 2.60 -10.44
CA LEU A 226 9.06 2.76 -11.55
C LEU A 226 7.66 2.32 -11.14
N PHE A 227 6.67 3.07 -11.60
CA PHE A 227 5.27 2.68 -11.53
C PHE A 227 4.67 2.68 -12.93
N ALA A 228 4.03 1.59 -13.32
CA ALA A 228 3.34 1.44 -14.60
C ALA A 228 1.83 1.26 -14.38
N TYR A 229 1.01 2.09 -15.02
CA TYR A 229 -0.44 1.99 -14.91
C TYR A 229 -0.94 0.76 -15.67
N ASN A 230 -1.63 -0.13 -14.95
CA ASN A 230 -2.34 -1.24 -15.53
C ASN A 230 -3.83 -0.87 -15.65
N LYS A 231 -4.32 -0.77 -16.88
CA LYS A 231 -5.72 -0.43 -17.17
C LYS A 231 -6.71 -1.49 -16.69
N SER A 232 -6.35 -2.77 -16.68
CA SER A 232 -7.28 -3.85 -16.30
C SER A 232 -7.54 -3.88 -14.79
N THR A 233 -6.53 -3.54 -14.00
CA THR A 233 -6.66 -3.47 -12.53
C THR A 233 -6.94 -2.06 -12.02
N GLY A 234 -6.66 -1.03 -12.84
CA GLY A 234 -6.74 0.37 -12.43
C GLY A 234 -5.69 0.75 -11.37
N LEU A 235 -4.59 0.01 -11.29
CA LEU A 235 -3.51 0.19 -10.32
C LEU A 235 -2.17 0.49 -11.00
N TRP A 236 -1.24 1.06 -10.24
CA TRP A 236 0.12 1.37 -10.65
C TRP A 236 1.08 0.29 -10.16
N ALA A 237 1.45 -0.63 -11.04
CA ALA A 237 2.38 -1.72 -10.75
C ALA A 237 3.78 -1.19 -10.39
N TYR A 238 4.30 -1.62 -9.24
CA TYR A 238 5.62 -1.22 -8.76
C TYR A 238 6.73 -2.07 -9.39
N SER A 239 7.83 -1.41 -9.74
CA SER A 239 9.06 -2.04 -10.20
C SER A 239 10.28 -1.34 -9.63
N LEU A 240 11.31 -2.13 -9.34
CA LEU A 240 12.60 -1.66 -8.87
C LEU A 240 13.69 -2.13 -9.83
N GLY A 241 14.48 -1.19 -10.35
CA GLY A 241 15.51 -1.50 -11.35
C GLY A 241 14.96 -2.11 -12.64
N GLY A 242 13.68 -1.93 -12.94
CA GLY A 242 13.00 -2.52 -14.10
C GLY A 242 12.41 -3.92 -13.86
N LYS A 243 12.57 -4.50 -12.66
CA LYS A 243 11.95 -5.77 -12.28
C LYS A 243 10.65 -5.50 -11.52
N LEU A 244 9.56 -6.15 -11.95
CA LEU A 244 8.29 -6.10 -11.23
C LEU A 244 8.44 -6.74 -9.85
N ASP A 245 7.87 -6.11 -8.85
CA ASP A 245 7.82 -6.68 -7.50
C ASP A 245 6.57 -7.57 -7.38
N THR A 246 6.75 -8.86 -7.59
CA THR A 246 5.66 -9.84 -7.63
C THR A 246 6.08 -11.09 -6.87
N SER A 247 5.25 -11.50 -5.91
CA SER A 247 5.42 -12.73 -5.14
C SER A 247 4.16 -13.60 -5.24
N SER A 248 4.14 -14.73 -4.53
CA SER A 248 2.93 -15.53 -4.32
C SER A 248 1.81 -14.77 -3.61
N GLN A 249 2.12 -13.65 -2.94
CA GLN A 249 1.13 -12.76 -2.33
C GLN A 249 0.52 -11.76 -3.33
N GLY A 250 0.94 -11.82 -4.59
CA GLY A 250 0.50 -10.93 -5.66
C GLY A 250 1.56 -9.90 -6.07
N GLN A 251 1.15 -9.06 -7.01
CA GLN A 251 1.95 -7.95 -7.51
C GLN A 251 1.79 -6.73 -6.60
N VAL A 252 2.90 -6.12 -6.18
CA VAL A 252 2.87 -4.85 -5.45
C VAL A 252 2.42 -3.74 -6.40
N ALA A 253 1.34 -3.04 -6.03
CA ALA A 253 0.78 -1.99 -6.85
C ALA A 253 0.07 -0.93 -5.99
N ALA A 254 0.17 0.33 -6.42
CA ALA A 254 -0.45 1.48 -5.76
C ALA A 254 -1.80 1.83 -6.39
N SER A 255 -2.77 2.27 -5.59
CA SER A 255 -3.96 2.94 -6.12
C SER A 255 -3.67 4.40 -6.48
N THR A 256 -2.75 5.04 -5.74
CA THR A 256 -2.26 6.41 -6.01
C THR A 256 -0.78 6.50 -5.67
N VAL A 257 0.00 7.15 -6.54
CA VAL A 257 1.42 7.44 -6.32
C VAL A 257 1.62 8.94 -6.24
N LEU A 258 2.27 9.42 -5.20
CA LEU A 258 2.67 10.80 -5.00
C LEU A 258 4.18 10.89 -5.17
N ILE A 259 4.65 11.68 -6.13
CA ILE A 259 6.05 12.12 -6.20
C ILE A 259 6.13 13.45 -5.47
N GLN A 260 6.68 13.45 -4.25
CA GLN A 260 6.80 14.63 -3.42
C GLN A 260 8.22 15.21 -3.52
N SER A 261 8.36 16.40 -4.11
CA SER A 261 9.66 17.05 -4.23
C SER A 261 10.10 17.62 -2.88
N VAL A 262 11.22 17.13 -2.36
CA VAL A 262 11.77 17.43 -1.03
C VAL A 262 13.24 17.81 -1.12
N ARG A 263 13.76 18.53 -0.14
CA ARG A 263 15.19 18.81 -0.03
C ARG A 263 15.92 17.66 0.64
N LEU A 264 17.10 17.33 0.16
CA LEU A 264 18.04 16.44 0.84
C LEU A 264 19.14 17.27 1.50
N THR A 265 19.46 16.95 2.75
CA THR A 265 20.61 17.51 3.47
C THR A 265 21.51 16.37 3.92
N THR A 266 22.78 16.62 4.23
CA THR A 266 23.62 15.62 4.88
C THR A 266 23.40 15.65 6.38
N THR A 267 23.54 14.51 7.04
CA THR A 267 23.45 14.42 8.52
C THR A 267 24.79 14.70 9.21
N GLY A 268 25.88 14.78 8.43
CA GLY A 268 27.26 14.72 8.93
C GLY A 268 27.74 13.31 9.27
N ARG A 269 26.87 12.29 9.20
CA ARG A 269 27.20 10.89 9.50
C ARG A 269 27.51 10.10 8.23
N LYS A 270 28.16 8.94 8.44
CA LYS A 270 28.46 7.96 7.40
C LYS A 270 27.97 6.57 7.81
N ASP A 271 27.62 5.73 6.84
CA ASP A 271 27.35 4.31 7.09
C ASP A 271 28.63 3.49 7.28
N VAL A 272 28.46 2.18 7.47
CA VAL A 272 29.57 1.20 7.59
C VAL A 272 30.47 1.16 6.35
N ALA A 273 29.96 1.55 5.18
CA ALA A 273 30.70 1.64 3.92
C ALA A 273 31.25 3.06 3.67
N ARG A 274 31.23 3.94 4.68
CA ARG A 274 31.68 5.34 4.65
C ARG A 274 30.89 6.26 3.72
N ASN A 275 29.72 5.84 3.23
CA ASN A 275 28.84 6.69 2.45
C ASN A 275 28.16 7.72 3.36
N PRO A 276 28.07 9.00 2.96
CA PRO A 276 27.28 9.99 3.69
C PRO A 276 25.82 9.56 3.83
N VAL A 277 25.25 9.76 5.02
CA VAL A 277 23.83 9.50 5.27
C VAL A 277 23.03 10.76 4.90
N PRO A 278 22.16 10.71 3.86
CA PRO A 278 21.28 11.81 3.58
C PRO A 278 20.13 11.85 4.60
N LYS A 279 19.65 13.06 4.87
CA LYS A 279 18.37 13.33 5.52
C LYS A 279 17.44 13.94 4.49
N VAL A 280 16.41 13.20 4.15
CA VAL A 280 15.26 13.67 3.38
C VAL A 280 14.41 14.56 4.29
N ARG A 281 14.22 15.83 3.92
CA ARG A 281 13.41 16.80 4.69
C ARG A 281 11.94 16.66 4.31
N THR A 282 11.17 16.13 5.24
CA THR A 282 9.75 15.81 5.11
C THR A 282 8.84 16.89 5.68
N VAL A 283 9.41 17.87 6.38
CA VAL A 283 8.76 19.10 6.86
C VAL A 283 9.10 20.26 5.93
N GLY A 284 8.11 21.07 5.60
CA GLY A 284 8.22 22.20 4.70
C GLY A 284 7.08 22.23 3.69
N SER A 285 7.36 22.74 2.51
CA SER A 285 6.42 22.78 1.39
C SER A 285 7.16 22.66 0.07
N GLY A 286 6.44 22.31 -0.99
CA GLY A 286 7.04 22.16 -2.31
C GLY A 286 6.07 21.72 -3.38
N LYS A 287 6.62 21.33 -4.54
CA LYS A 287 5.85 20.74 -5.64
C LYS A 287 5.65 19.26 -5.39
N ALA A 288 4.55 18.72 -5.89
CA ALA A 288 4.32 17.28 -5.94
C ALA A 288 3.63 16.91 -7.25
N ILE A 289 3.62 15.62 -7.57
CA ILE A 289 2.84 15.07 -8.68
C ILE A 289 2.05 13.88 -8.15
N ALA A 290 0.74 13.88 -8.33
CA ALA A 290 -0.07 12.69 -8.08
C ALA A 290 -0.30 11.90 -9.38
N LEU A 291 -0.25 10.59 -9.27
CA LEU A 291 -0.56 9.65 -10.32
C LEU A 291 -1.68 8.73 -9.87
N ARG A 292 -2.79 8.78 -10.60
CA ARG A 292 -4.04 8.13 -10.24
C ARG A 292 -4.84 7.86 -11.52
N ASP A 293 -5.42 6.67 -11.62
CA ASP A 293 -6.33 6.29 -12.72
C ASP A 293 -5.79 6.61 -14.14
N GLY A 294 -4.49 6.36 -14.37
CA GLY A 294 -3.84 6.60 -15.67
C GLY A 294 -3.60 8.08 -16.01
N ARG A 295 -3.59 8.95 -15.00
CA ARG A 295 -3.38 10.40 -15.15
C ARG A 295 -2.34 10.91 -14.17
N SER A 296 -1.71 12.03 -14.51
CA SER A 296 -0.82 12.80 -13.63
C SER A 296 -1.39 14.19 -13.35
N TYR A 297 -1.23 14.65 -12.11
CA TYR A 297 -1.72 15.95 -11.63
C TYR A 297 -0.57 16.71 -10.98
N ALA A 298 -0.33 17.95 -11.40
CA ALA A 298 0.64 18.83 -10.75
C ALA A 298 0.02 19.39 -9.46
N LEU A 299 0.67 19.11 -8.34
CA LEU A 299 0.23 19.46 -7.00
C LEU A 299 1.26 20.37 -6.31
N THR A 300 0.85 20.99 -5.21
CA THR A 300 1.77 21.44 -4.16
C THR A 300 1.59 20.57 -2.92
N TRP A 301 2.57 20.57 -2.03
CA TRP A 301 2.45 19.95 -0.72
C TRP A 301 2.89 20.89 0.39
N THR A 302 2.33 20.71 1.58
CA THR A 302 2.73 21.44 2.79
C THR A 302 2.64 20.54 4.02
N ARG A 303 3.62 20.68 4.91
CA ARG A 303 3.70 20.02 6.19
C ARG A 303 4.51 20.91 7.15
N PRO A 304 3.87 21.77 7.96
CA PRO A 304 4.58 22.76 8.77
C PRO A 304 5.48 22.18 9.87
N THR A 305 5.13 21.03 10.45
CA THR A 305 5.89 20.40 11.55
C THR A 305 5.93 18.87 11.38
N PRO A 306 6.82 18.15 12.09
CA PRO A 306 6.84 16.68 12.07
C PRO A 306 5.51 16.04 12.50
N LYS A 307 4.71 16.72 13.35
CA LYS A 307 3.41 16.19 13.80
C LYS A 307 2.24 16.63 12.93
N SER A 308 2.45 17.60 12.03
CA SER A 308 1.40 18.05 11.13
C SER A 308 1.11 16.99 10.05
N PRO A 309 -0.17 16.85 9.62
CA PRO A 309 -0.49 16.08 8.43
C PRO A 309 0.21 16.70 7.20
N THR A 310 0.50 15.87 6.21
CA THR A 310 0.98 16.35 4.92
C THR A 310 -0.21 16.60 4.02
N ARG A 311 -0.44 17.84 3.59
CA ARG A 311 -1.52 18.15 2.64
C ARG A 311 -0.95 18.19 1.23
N TRP A 312 -1.60 17.52 0.28
CA TRP A 312 -1.28 17.57 -1.15
C TRP A 312 -2.41 18.29 -1.87
N LEU A 313 -2.12 19.45 -2.45
CA LEU A 313 -3.12 20.38 -2.96
C LEU A 313 -3.13 20.39 -4.48
N TYR A 314 -4.30 20.14 -5.07
CA TYR A 314 -4.60 20.41 -6.47
C TYR A 314 -5.48 21.66 -6.56
N GLN A 315 -5.02 22.70 -7.25
CA GLN A 315 -5.77 23.96 -7.39
C GLN A 315 -6.22 24.53 -6.02
N GLY A 316 -5.37 24.41 -5.00
CA GLY A 316 -5.63 24.91 -3.65
C GLY A 316 -6.51 24.02 -2.76
N LYS A 317 -7.01 22.88 -3.24
CA LYS A 317 -7.83 21.93 -2.46
C LYS A 317 -7.10 20.60 -2.29
N ASP A 318 -7.40 19.87 -1.22
CA ASP A 318 -6.83 18.54 -1.00
C ASP A 318 -7.13 17.62 -2.19
N PHE A 319 -6.09 16.96 -2.70
CA PHE A 319 -6.20 16.01 -3.79
C PHE A 319 -6.76 14.69 -3.27
N PRO A 320 -7.92 14.23 -3.77
CA PRO A 320 -8.50 12.98 -3.30
C PRO A 320 -7.71 11.80 -3.87
N MET A 321 -7.31 10.90 -2.97
CA MET A 321 -6.68 9.62 -3.28
C MET A 321 -7.73 8.61 -3.74
N LYS A 322 -7.28 7.61 -4.50
CA LYS A 322 -8.08 6.40 -4.76
C LYS A 322 -7.92 5.44 -3.59
N ALA A 323 -9.03 4.89 -3.10
CA ALA A 323 -9.02 3.83 -2.09
C ALA A 323 -8.06 2.69 -2.49
N GLY A 324 -7.17 2.29 -1.59
CA GLY A 324 -6.12 1.30 -1.80
C GLY A 324 -4.77 1.74 -1.23
N GLN A 325 -3.70 1.05 -1.63
CA GLN A 325 -2.35 1.35 -1.15
C GLN A 325 -1.84 2.67 -1.73
N ILE A 326 -1.42 3.58 -0.86
CA ILE A 326 -0.86 4.88 -1.24
C ILE A 326 0.66 4.84 -1.21
N TRP A 327 1.31 5.32 -2.27
CA TRP A 327 2.76 5.45 -2.31
C TRP A 327 3.18 6.91 -2.30
N VAL A 328 4.16 7.26 -1.47
CA VAL A 328 4.76 8.59 -1.44
C VAL A 328 6.27 8.46 -1.70
N VAL A 329 6.69 8.82 -2.91
CA VAL A 329 8.09 8.88 -3.29
C VAL A 329 8.64 10.24 -2.87
N LEU A 330 9.43 10.26 -1.80
CA LEU A 330 10.13 11.45 -1.33
C LEU A 330 11.34 11.67 -2.25
N PHE A 331 11.19 12.56 -3.22
CA PHE A 331 12.11 12.71 -4.34
C PHE A 331 12.86 14.03 -4.26
N ASP A 332 14.18 14.00 -4.49
CA ASP A 332 15.00 15.20 -4.43
C ASP A 332 14.48 16.29 -5.39
N SER A 333 14.22 17.47 -4.85
CA SER A 333 13.80 18.67 -5.58
C SER A 333 14.76 19.12 -6.67
N GLN A 334 16.02 18.67 -6.62
CA GLN A 334 17.01 18.89 -7.68
C GLN A 334 16.89 17.88 -8.84
N ARG A 335 16.00 16.89 -8.73
CA ARG A 335 15.75 15.86 -9.74
C ARG A 335 14.33 15.95 -10.28
N THR A 336 14.14 15.44 -11.50
CA THR A 336 12.82 15.38 -12.16
C THR A 336 12.44 13.93 -12.41
N ALA A 337 11.24 13.52 -11.96
CA ALA A 337 10.70 12.21 -12.27
C ALA A 337 10.24 12.18 -13.73
N LYS A 338 10.57 11.10 -14.46
CA LYS A 338 10.18 10.94 -15.87
C LYS A 338 8.79 10.35 -15.93
N ILE A 339 7.83 11.11 -16.45
CA ILE A 339 6.46 10.66 -16.68
C ILE A 339 6.26 10.44 -18.18
N THR A 340 5.68 9.32 -18.57
CA THR A 340 5.27 9.08 -19.95
C THR A 340 3.75 8.99 -20.02
N GLY A 341 3.15 9.61 -21.04
CA GLY A 341 1.75 9.40 -21.39
C GLY A 341 1.57 8.13 -22.22
N ALA A 342 0.37 7.56 -22.22
CA ALA A 342 0.03 6.55 -23.19
C ALA A 342 0.23 7.16 -24.60
N LYS A 343 1.13 6.58 -25.41
CA LYS A 343 1.17 6.93 -26.84
C LYS A 343 -0.24 6.68 -27.37
N THR A 344 -0.92 7.73 -27.83
CA THR A 344 -2.04 7.54 -28.75
C THR A 344 -1.46 6.73 -29.90
N ALA A 345 -1.95 5.50 -30.08
CA ALA A 345 -1.66 4.77 -31.31
C ALA A 345 -2.11 5.71 -32.44
N ALA A 346 -1.15 6.18 -33.25
CA ALA A 346 -1.48 6.83 -34.49
C ALA A 346 -2.34 5.81 -35.25
N LYS A 347 -3.58 6.17 -35.54
CA LYS A 347 -4.40 5.40 -36.48
C LYS A 347 -3.63 5.44 -37.81
N SER A 348 -3.05 4.30 -38.18
CA SER A 348 -2.70 4.00 -39.58
C SER A 348 -3.99 3.82 -40.37
#